data_AF-A0A1S2R6U3-F1
#
_entry.id   AF-A0A1S2R6U3-F1
#
_cell.length_a   1.000
_cell.length_b   1.000
_cell.length_c   1.000
_cell.angle_alpha   90.00
_cell.angle_beta   90.00
_cell.angle_gamma   90.00
#
_symmetry.space_group_name_H-M   'P 1'
#
loop_
_entity.id
_entity.type
_entity.pdbx_description
1 polymer ?
#
loop_
_entity_poly.entity_id
_entity_poly.type
_entity_poly.pdbx_seq_one_letter_code
_entity_poly.pdbx_strand_id
1 'polypeptide(L)'
;MAVSHFAEAFFVLFIVLIVKMERRCHNASGRAILHPTRYLPPAEQPNEEYPIWLTTGRLVWHWHTRTKTGRSPYLQMAAQHGYVEINKEDAKTLSIVQGEVVKISSPRGWIEVPARVGDVVQKGLVFVPFHFGSWQKKEAAKELTADFVDPLSKQPTFKQSACKIEKIRREHKIETGETLEFIAEQYGLTADGLIEANRLQNPYSIQMGDTLEIPLSIINVPIQPYMPYRQKI
;
A
#
# COMPACT_ATOMS: atom_id res chain seq x y z
N MET A 1 23.77 -25.54 -15.30
CA MET A 1 23.76 -26.29 -14.04
C MET A 1 24.88 -25.74 -13.15
N ALA A 2 24.55 -24.75 -12.32
CA ALA A 2 25.40 -24.27 -11.23
C ALA A 2 24.52 -23.37 -10.36
N VAL A 3 23.81 -23.98 -9.43
CA VAL A 3 23.06 -23.29 -8.37
C VAL A 3 23.63 -23.84 -7.08
N SER A 4 24.44 -23.05 -6.36
CA SER A 4 24.57 -23.16 -4.90
C SER A 4 25.54 -22.08 -4.41
N HIS A 5 25.29 -21.65 -3.17
CA HIS A 5 26.10 -20.75 -2.35
C HIS A 5 25.88 -19.26 -2.59
N PHE A 6 24.93 -18.68 -1.85
CA PHE A 6 25.21 -17.62 -0.87
C PHE A 6 23.89 -17.31 -0.13
N ALA A 7 23.68 -17.96 1.02
CA ALA A 7 22.65 -17.58 1.98
C ALA A 7 23.37 -17.30 3.30
N GLU A 8 23.82 -16.05 3.47
CA GLU A 8 24.38 -15.60 4.74
C GLU A 8 23.26 -15.44 5.77
N ALA A 9 23.47 -16.08 6.92
CA ALA A 9 22.57 -16.09 8.05
C ALA A 9 22.53 -14.73 8.74
N PHE A 10 21.44 -13.97 8.54
CA PHE A 10 21.12 -12.85 9.41
C PHE A 10 20.50 -13.38 10.72
N PHE A 11 21.31 -13.46 11.78
CA PHE A 11 20.81 -13.63 13.15
C PHE A 11 20.14 -12.33 13.61
N VAL A 12 18.82 -12.31 13.73
CA VAL A 12 18.09 -11.22 14.41
C VAL A 12 18.05 -11.54 15.90
N LEU A 13 18.87 -10.84 16.68
CA LEU A 13 18.90 -10.96 18.15
C LEU A 13 17.71 -10.17 18.74
N PHE A 14 16.66 -10.86 19.18
CA PHE A 14 15.63 -10.25 20.02
C PHE A 14 16.05 -10.32 21.50
N ILE A 15 16.27 -9.15 22.12
CA ILE A 15 16.49 -9.04 23.56
C ILE A 15 15.11 -8.99 24.24
N VAL A 16 14.71 -10.08 24.90
CA VAL A 16 13.51 -10.10 25.75
C VAL A 16 13.90 -9.58 27.14
N LEU A 17 13.35 -8.42 27.51
CA LEU A 17 13.56 -7.82 28.82
C LEU A 17 12.55 -8.40 29.81
N ILE A 18 12.95 -9.49 30.50
CA ILE A 18 12.08 -10.19 31.45
C ILE A 18 11.86 -9.35 32.73
N VAL A 19 10.58 -9.15 33.06
CA VAL A 19 10.07 -8.43 34.25
C VAL A 19 10.43 -9.19 35.55
N LYS A 20 10.63 -8.44 36.63
CA LYS A 20 11.24 -8.84 37.92
C LYS A 20 10.72 -10.14 38.56
N MET A 21 9.50 -10.60 38.26
CA MET A 21 8.94 -11.85 38.82
C MET A 21 9.54 -13.12 38.19
N GLU A 22 9.71 -13.17 36.87
CA GLU A 22 10.25 -14.36 36.17
C GLU A 22 11.75 -14.58 36.41
N ARG A 23 12.47 -13.54 36.88
CA ARG A 23 13.90 -13.61 37.22
C ARG A 23 14.20 -14.56 38.38
N ARG A 24 13.25 -14.76 39.31
CA ARG A 24 13.42 -15.66 40.46
C ARG A 24 13.33 -17.14 40.07
N CYS A 25 12.55 -17.48 39.04
CA CYS A 25 12.33 -18.86 38.62
C CYS A 25 13.46 -19.43 37.75
N HIS A 26 14.22 -18.57 37.05
CA HIS A 26 15.25 -18.99 36.09
C HIS A 26 16.70 -18.88 36.60
N ASN A 27 16.90 -18.59 37.89
CA ASN A 27 18.21 -18.46 38.53
C ASN A 27 19.18 -17.53 37.78
N ALA A 28 18.66 -16.49 37.12
CA ALA A 28 19.41 -15.63 36.20
C ALA A 28 20.44 -14.72 36.90
N SER A 29 20.52 -14.75 38.24
CA SER A 29 21.53 -14.02 39.03
C SER A 29 21.66 -12.52 38.66
N GLY A 30 20.53 -11.89 38.33
CA GLY A 30 20.48 -10.48 37.90
C GLY A 30 20.91 -10.20 36.45
N ARG A 31 21.29 -11.22 35.68
CA ARG A 31 21.68 -11.12 34.26
C ARG A 31 20.48 -11.25 33.32
N ALA A 32 20.63 -10.76 32.09
CA ALA A 32 19.65 -10.99 31.02
C ALA A 32 19.68 -12.46 30.57
N ILE A 33 18.52 -13.00 30.20
CA ILE A 33 18.40 -14.34 29.62
C ILE A 33 18.39 -14.15 28.10
N LEU A 34 19.37 -14.72 27.40
CA LEU A 34 19.41 -14.75 25.95
C LEU A 34 18.71 -16.03 25.48
N HIS A 35 17.67 -15.90 24.67
CA HIS A 35 16.93 -17.03 24.13
C HIS A 35 17.16 -17.11 22.62
N PRO A 36 17.91 -18.12 22.11
CA PRO A 36 18.13 -18.26 20.69
C PRO A 36 16.85 -18.77 20.02
N THR A 37 16.38 -18.07 19.00
CA THR A 37 15.22 -18.47 18.20
C THR A 37 15.66 -18.81 16.78
N ARG A 38 14.97 -19.77 16.17
CA ARG A 38 15.14 -20.05 14.73
C ARG A 38 14.28 -19.08 13.94
N TYR A 39 14.78 -18.63 12.80
CA TYR A 39 13.96 -17.86 11.87
C TYR A 39 12.84 -18.75 11.32
N LEU A 40 11.62 -18.22 11.36
CA LEU A 40 10.46 -18.79 10.68
C LEU A 40 10.03 -17.79 9.61
N PRO A 41 9.84 -18.22 8.36
CA PRO A 41 9.37 -17.33 7.32
C PRO A 41 7.93 -16.88 7.61
N PRO A 42 7.50 -15.73 7.04
CA PRO A 42 6.12 -15.28 7.14
C PRO A 42 5.14 -16.36 6.67
N ALA A 43 3.99 -16.44 7.35
CA ALA A 43 2.94 -17.40 7.02
C ALA A 43 2.37 -17.18 5.61
N GLU A 44 2.38 -15.93 5.14
CA GLU A 44 1.98 -15.55 3.79
C GLU A 44 3.13 -14.84 3.09
N GLN A 45 3.46 -15.30 1.89
CA GLN A 45 4.53 -14.76 1.05
C GLN A 45 4.01 -14.53 -0.37
N PRO A 46 4.55 -13.54 -1.10
CA PRO A 46 4.22 -13.33 -2.49
C PRO A 46 4.45 -14.57 -3.34
N ASN A 47 3.56 -14.75 -4.32
CA ASN A 47 3.59 -15.85 -5.27
C ASN A 47 3.17 -15.34 -6.65
N GLU A 48 2.97 -16.23 -7.62
CA GLU A 48 2.61 -15.84 -8.99
C GLU A 48 1.26 -15.12 -9.09
N GLU A 49 0.29 -15.44 -8.23
CA GLU A 49 -1.04 -14.82 -8.21
C GLU A 49 -1.07 -13.49 -7.44
N TYR A 50 -0.31 -13.41 -6.35
CA TYR A 50 -0.18 -12.24 -5.47
C TYR A 50 1.30 -11.85 -5.36
N PRO A 51 1.88 -11.16 -6.36
CA PRO A 51 3.32 -11.00 -6.48
C PRO A 51 3.91 -9.87 -5.63
N ILE A 52 3.08 -9.09 -4.94
CA ILE A 52 3.50 -7.88 -4.23
C ILE A 52 3.36 -8.07 -2.72
N TRP A 53 4.37 -7.66 -1.95
CA TRP A 53 4.26 -7.58 -0.50
C TRP A 53 3.32 -6.47 -0.08
N LEU A 54 2.47 -6.74 0.89
CA LEU A 54 1.60 -5.78 1.54
C LEU A 54 2.02 -5.58 2.99
N THR A 55 2.26 -4.32 3.36
CA THR A 55 2.36 -3.91 4.75
C THR A 55 1.32 -2.86 5.10
N THR A 56 1.01 -2.76 6.38
CA THR A 56 0.05 -1.79 6.88
C THR A 56 0.70 -0.86 7.89
N GLY A 57 0.09 0.29 8.15
CA GLY A 57 0.59 1.14 9.23
C GLY A 57 -0.32 2.30 9.58
N ARG A 58 0.27 3.25 10.31
CA ARG A 58 -0.43 4.41 10.84
C ARG A 58 -0.09 5.65 10.03
N LEU A 59 -1.06 6.54 9.92
CA LEU A 59 -0.86 7.93 9.58
C LEU A 59 -0.74 8.73 10.86
N VAL A 60 0.14 9.72 10.85
CA VAL A 60 0.32 10.64 11.98
C VAL A 60 -0.98 11.35 12.37
N TRP A 61 -1.79 11.74 11.38
CA TRP A 61 -2.97 12.59 11.58
C TRP A 61 -4.17 11.85 12.19
N HIS A 62 -4.12 10.52 12.23
CA HIS A 62 -5.26 9.72 12.63
C HIS A 62 -4.90 8.69 13.71
N TRP A 63 -5.81 8.57 14.67
CA TRP A 63 -5.65 7.62 15.76
C TRP A 63 -6.66 6.48 15.62
N HIS A 64 -6.14 5.25 15.53
CA HIS A 64 -6.91 4.01 15.34
C HIS A 64 -8.02 4.17 14.30
N THR A 65 -9.27 3.89 14.65
CA THR A 65 -10.43 3.86 13.74
C THR A 65 -11.02 5.24 13.48
N ARG A 66 -10.28 6.33 13.78
CA ARG A 66 -10.69 7.73 13.51
C ARG A 66 -11.97 8.18 14.21
N THR A 67 -12.50 7.43 15.18
CA THR A 67 -13.76 7.77 15.88
C THR A 67 -13.75 9.16 16.52
N LYS A 68 -12.57 9.63 16.96
CA LYS A 68 -12.34 11.00 17.42
C LYS A 68 -11.67 11.86 16.35
N THR A 69 -10.53 11.40 15.81
CA THR A 69 -9.70 12.23 14.92
C THR A 69 -10.34 12.53 13.57
N GLY A 70 -11.23 11.66 13.05
CA GLY A 70 -11.97 11.92 11.82
C GLY A 70 -13.09 12.97 11.97
N ARG A 71 -13.47 13.32 13.22
CA ARG A 71 -14.44 14.38 13.51
C ARG A 71 -13.78 15.75 13.69
N SER A 72 -12.45 15.79 13.83
CA SER A 72 -11.71 17.05 13.89
C SER A 72 -11.51 17.58 12.47
N PRO A 73 -12.01 18.78 12.13
CA PRO A 73 -11.87 19.32 10.78
C PRO A 73 -10.41 19.39 10.32
N TYR A 74 -9.51 19.86 11.19
CA TYR A 74 -8.09 20.01 10.86
C TYR A 74 -7.41 18.67 10.54
N LEU A 75 -7.64 17.66 11.39
CA LEU A 75 -7.05 16.32 11.17
C LEU A 75 -7.68 15.59 9.99
N GLN A 76 -8.99 15.79 9.77
CA GLN A 76 -9.69 15.24 8.63
C GLN A 76 -9.20 15.86 7.33
N MET A 77 -8.98 17.18 7.27
CA MET A 77 -8.40 17.87 6.12
C MET A 77 -6.96 17.42 5.84
N ALA A 78 -6.17 17.09 6.87
CA ALA A 78 -4.80 16.65 6.69
C ALA A 78 -4.67 15.24 6.08
N ALA A 79 -5.66 14.36 6.24
CA ALA A 79 -5.70 13.03 5.64
C ALA A 79 -7.15 12.56 5.41
N GLN A 80 -7.76 13.01 4.31
CA GLN A 80 -9.17 12.74 4.04
C GLN A 80 -9.45 11.28 3.65
N HIS A 81 -8.56 10.72 2.83
CA HIS A 81 -8.73 9.43 2.15
C HIS A 81 -7.71 8.39 2.59
N GLY A 82 -8.12 7.12 2.58
CA GLY A 82 -7.18 6.01 2.54
C GLY A 82 -6.48 5.98 1.18
N TYR A 83 -5.34 5.33 1.10
CA TYR A 83 -4.55 5.24 -0.12
C TYR A 83 -3.67 4.00 -0.08
N VAL A 84 -3.07 3.66 -1.21
CA VAL A 84 -1.96 2.72 -1.28
C VAL A 84 -0.71 3.44 -1.73
N GLU A 85 0.38 3.33 -0.96
CA GLU A 85 1.69 3.79 -1.43
C GLU A 85 2.27 2.72 -2.36
N ILE A 86 2.64 3.12 -3.56
CA ILE A 86 3.25 2.27 -4.59
C ILE A 86 4.58 2.90 -5.01
N ASN A 87 5.60 2.07 -5.15
CA ASN A 87 6.89 2.52 -5.68
C ASN A 87 6.75 3.03 -7.12
N LYS A 88 7.50 4.08 -7.50
CA LYS A 88 7.49 4.63 -8.87
C LYS A 88 7.73 3.60 -9.97
N GLU A 89 8.67 2.67 -9.76
CA GLU A 89 8.99 1.64 -10.75
C GLU A 89 7.85 0.62 -10.91
N ASP A 90 7.21 0.23 -9.81
CA ASP A 90 6.09 -0.70 -9.83
C ASP A 90 4.87 -0.03 -10.47
N ALA A 91 4.58 1.21 -10.10
CA ALA A 91 3.50 2.00 -10.72
C ALA A 91 3.70 2.13 -12.24
N LYS A 92 4.93 2.43 -12.67
CA LYS A 92 5.28 2.48 -14.10
C LYS A 92 5.07 1.13 -14.77
N THR A 93 5.51 0.03 -14.13
CA THR A 93 5.35 -1.34 -14.66
C THR A 93 3.88 -1.70 -14.83
N LEU A 94 3.05 -1.37 -13.84
CA LEU A 94 1.61 -1.63 -13.80
C LEU A 94 0.77 -0.60 -14.59
N SER A 95 1.39 0.43 -15.17
CA SER A 95 0.72 1.57 -15.83
C SER A 95 -0.26 2.31 -14.91
N ILE A 96 0.00 2.39 -13.61
CA ILE A 96 -0.86 3.09 -12.64
C ILE A 96 -0.41 4.55 -12.54
N VAL A 97 -1.37 5.47 -12.58
CA VAL A 97 -1.10 6.91 -12.45
C VAL A 97 -1.37 7.41 -11.04
N GLN A 98 -0.79 8.57 -10.70
CA GLN A 98 -0.99 9.20 -9.40
C GLN A 98 -2.48 9.50 -9.14
N GLY A 99 -2.99 9.07 -7.99
CA GLY A 99 -4.36 9.30 -7.54
C GLY A 99 -5.40 8.35 -8.14
N GLU A 100 -5.05 7.52 -9.13
CA GLU A 100 -5.97 6.53 -9.71
C GLU A 100 -6.48 5.56 -8.64
N VAL A 101 -7.79 5.36 -8.56
CA VAL A 101 -8.36 4.35 -7.68
C VAL A 101 -8.07 2.96 -8.25
N VAL A 102 -7.35 2.17 -7.47
CA VAL A 102 -6.95 0.81 -7.83
C VAL A 102 -7.59 -0.19 -6.89
N LYS A 103 -7.83 -1.40 -7.41
CA LYS A 103 -8.27 -2.53 -6.60
C LYS A 103 -7.06 -3.29 -6.12
N ILE A 104 -6.95 -3.49 -4.82
CA ILE A 104 -5.93 -4.33 -4.21
C ILE A 104 -6.63 -5.58 -3.71
N SER A 105 -6.16 -6.74 -4.15
CA SER A 105 -6.71 -8.01 -3.71
C SER A 105 -5.62 -8.87 -3.08
N SER A 106 -6.03 -9.58 -2.04
CA SER A 106 -5.30 -10.66 -1.40
C SER A 106 -6.18 -11.91 -1.52
N PRO A 107 -5.70 -13.09 -1.16
CA PRO A 107 -6.57 -14.25 -1.23
C PRO A 107 -7.61 -14.30 -0.08
N ARG A 108 -7.77 -13.21 0.71
CA ARG A 108 -8.76 -13.05 1.80
C ARG A 108 -9.92 -12.16 1.35
N GLY A 109 -9.61 -11.18 0.51
CA GLY A 109 -10.52 -10.09 0.19
C GLY A 109 -9.84 -9.01 -0.62
N TRP A 110 -10.54 -7.90 -0.81
CA TRP A 110 -10.08 -6.80 -1.64
C TRP A 110 -10.53 -5.45 -1.07
N ILE A 111 -9.79 -4.42 -1.46
CA ILE A 111 -10.11 -3.01 -1.21
C ILE A 111 -9.95 -2.19 -2.47
N GLU A 112 -10.56 -1.02 -2.50
CA GLU A 112 -10.41 0.01 -3.52
C GLU A 112 -9.94 1.28 -2.85
N VAL A 113 -8.75 1.74 -3.23
CA VAL A 113 -8.13 2.94 -2.67
C VAL A 113 -7.34 3.68 -3.75
N PRO A 114 -7.24 5.01 -3.69
CA PRO A 114 -6.38 5.77 -4.59
C PRO A 114 -4.91 5.39 -4.43
N ALA A 115 -4.22 5.26 -5.56
CA ALA A 115 -2.79 5.02 -5.64
C ALA A 115 -2.01 6.30 -5.35
N ARG A 116 -0.99 6.18 -4.53
CA ARG A 116 -0.01 7.22 -4.26
C ARG A 116 1.36 6.71 -4.68
N VAL A 117 1.85 7.27 -5.78
CA VAL A 117 3.09 6.89 -6.41
C VAL A 117 4.23 7.72 -5.82
N GLY A 118 5.25 7.05 -5.29
CA GLY A 118 6.36 7.70 -4.59
C GLY A 118 7.55 6.78 -4.36
N ASP A 119 8.52 7.29 -3.61
CA ASP A 119 9.77 6.57 -3.28
C ASP A 119 9.83 6.17 -1.79
N VAL A 120 8.68 6.23 -1.09
CA VAL A 120 8.61 5.94 0.35
C VAL A 120 8.69 4.44 0.62
N VAL A 121 8.12 3.62 -0.26
CA VAL A 121 8.16 2.15 -0.20
C VAL A 121 9.14 1.60 -1.22
N GLN A 122 9.75 0.46 -0.87
CA GLN A 122 10.65 -0.26 -1.76
C GLN A 122 9.86 -0.91 -2.90
N LYS A 123 10.56 -1.19 -4.01
CA LYS A 123 10.03 -1.98 -5.11
C LYS A 123 9.54 -3.36 -4.62
N GLY A 124 8.38 -3.79 -5.09
CA GLY A 124 7.73 -5.04 -4.70
C GLY A 124 7.00 -4.99 -3.35
N LEU A 125 6.90 -3.81 -2.72
CA LEU A 125 6.22 -3.59 -1.45
C LEU A 125 5.23 -2.42 -1.57
N VAL A 126 4.01 -2.63 -1.08
CA VAL A 126 3.02 -1.57 -0.91
C VAL A 126 2.63 -1.34 0.53
N PHE A 127 2.23 -0.11 0.82
CA PHE A 127 1.76 0.30 2.14
C PHE A 127 0.32 0.76 2.10
N VAL A 128 -0.51 0.26 3.00
CA VAL A 128 -1.90 0.72 3.19
C VAL A 128 -2.14 1.14 4.64
N PRO A 129 -2.59 2.39 4.91
CA PRO A 129 -2.93 2.82 6.26
C PRO A 129 -4.22 2.15 6.74
N PHE A 130 -4.20 1.57 7.95
CA PHE A 130 -5.35 0.81 8.46
C PHE A 130 -6.48 1.67 9.06
N HIS A 131 -6.34 3.00 9.03
CA HIS A 131 -7.27 3.92 9.68
C HIS A 131 -8.63 4.03 8.98
N PHE A 132 -8.69 3.63 7.70
CA PHE A 132 -9.83 3.83 6.82
C PHE A 132 -10.64 2.54 6.68
N GLY A 133 -11.87 2.67 6.19
CA GLY A 133 -12.85 1.59 6.10
C GLY A 133 -14.18 1.93 6.76
N SER A 134 -15.27 1.50 6.12
CA SER A 134 -16.62 1.54 6.67
C SER A 134 -17.43 0.37 6.12
N TRP A 135 -18.63 0.13 6.65
CA TRP A 135 -19.54 -0.90 6.13
C TRP A 135 -19.93 -0.70 4.66
N GLN A 136 -19.82 0.53 4.16
CA GLN A 136 -20.21 0.90 2.80
C GLN A 136 -19.03 0.93 1.83
N LYS A 137 -17.81 1.10 2.35
CA LYS A 137 -16.60 1.30 1.53
C LYS A 137 -15.55 0.25 1.84
N LYS A 138 -15.14 -0.46 0.80
CA LYS A 138 -14.05 -1.44 0.82
C LYS A 138 -12.70 -0.74 0.84
N GLU A 139 -12.36 -0.06 1.93
CA GLU A 139 -11.09 0.68 2.11
C GLU A 139 -10.26 0.15 3.30
N ALA A 140 -10.77 -0.85 4.02
CA ALA A 140 -10.16 -1.33 5.25
C ALA A 140 -8.96 -2.24 4.95
N ALA A 141 -7.75 -1.78 5.27
CA ALA A 141 -6.51 -2.56 5.06
C ALA A 141 -6.54 -3.97 5.69
N LYS A 142 -7.31 -4.16 6.77
CA LYS A 142 -7.45 -5.46 7.45
C LYS A 142 -8.19 -6.51 6.62
N GLU A 143 -8.96 -6.11 5.61
CA GLU A 143 -9.60 -7.04 4.66
C GLU A 143 -8.56 -7.78 3.80
N LEU A 144 -7.30 -7.29 3.79
CA LEU A 144 -6.19 -7.87 3.04
C LEU A 144 -5.23 -8.70 3.90
N THR A 145 -5.34 -8.63 5.22
CA THR A 145 -4.33 -9.25 6.10
C THR A 145 -4.64 -10.69 6.43
N ALA A 146 -3.59 -11.52 6.48
CA ALA A 146 -3.71 -12.93 6.86
C ALA A 146 -4.31 -13.12 8.27
N ASP A 147 -5.20 -14.10 8.41
CA ASP A 147 -5.72 -14.56 9.70
C ASP A 147 -4.75 -15.56 10.34
N PHE A 148 -3.53 -15.09 10.62
CA PHE A 148 -2.51 -15.87 11.32
C PHE A 148 -2.10 -15.15 12.60
N VAL A 149 -2.09 -15.92 13.70
CA VAL A 149 -1.69 -15.47 15.03
C VAL A 149 -0.47 -16.25 15.50
N ASP A 150 0.45 -15.55 16.17
CA ASP A 150 1.58 -16.19 16.83
C ASP A 150 1.06 -17.18 17.90
N PRO A 151 1.48 -18.45 17.87
CA PRO A 151 0.92 -19.49 18.74
C PRO A 151 1.17 -19.21 20.23
N LEU A 152 2.21 -18.47 20.58
CA LEU A 152 2.59 -18.16 21.97
C LEU A 152 1.84 -16.93 22.49
N SER A 153 2.03 -15.78 21.85
CA SER A 153 1.51 -14.48 22.29
C SER A 153 0.08 -14.20 21.83
N LYS A 154 -0.44 -14.98 20.87
CA LYS A 154 -1.72 -14.76 20.18
C LYS A 154 -1.79 -13.43 19.43
N GLN A 155 -0.64 -12.83 19.12
CA GLN A 155 -0.57 -11.59 18.36
C GLN A 155 -0.77 -11.87 16.86
N PRO A 156 -1.63 -11.11 16.17
CA PRO A 156 -1.86 -11.26 14.74
C PRO A 156 -0.74 -10.65 13.89
N THR A 157 -0.57 -11.20 12.69
CA THR A 157 0.48 -10.81 11.73
C THR A 157 0.01 -9.77 10.69
N PHE A 158 -0.27 -8.54 11.13
CA PHE A 158 -0.82 -7.49 10.24
C PHE A 158 0.18 -6.78 9.31
N LYS A 159 1.46 -7.14 9.36
CA LYS A 159 2.53 -6.40 8.66
C LYS A 159 3.11 -7.13 7.46
N GLN A 160 2.66 -8.36 7.24
CA GLN A 160 3.20 -9.27 6.25
C GLN A 160 2.02 -9.99 5.60
N SER A 161 1.67 -9.59 4.39
CA SER A 161 0.68 -10.27 3.54
C SER A 161 1.09 -10.12 2.08
N ALA A 162 0.47 -10.88 1.19
CA ALA A 162 0.68 -10.81 -0.24
C ALA A 162 -0.56 -10.23 -0.92
N CYS A 163 -0.34 -9.43 -1.95
CA CYS A 163 -1.41 -8.85 -2.73
C CYS A 163 -1.08 -8.76 -4.21
N LYS A 164 -2.10 -8.48 -5.01
CA LYS A 164 -2.00 -7.98 -6.38
C LYS A 164 -2.75 -6.66 -6.50
N ILE A 165 -2.37 -5.85 -7.48
CA ILE A 165 -2.99 -4.55 -7.77
C ILE A 165 -3.58 -4.62 -9.17
N GLU A 166 -4.84 -4.22 -9.29
CA GLU A 166 -5.62 -4.25 -10.52
C GLU A 166 -6.13 -2.82 -10.81
N LYS A 167 -5.94 -2.38 -12.06
CA LYS A 167 -6.45 -1.09 -12.56
C LYS A 167 -7.97 -1.16 -12.66
N ILE A 168 -8.66 -0.07 -12.28
CA ILE A 168 -10.11 0.06 -12.45
C ILE A 168 -10.36 1.08 -13.56
N ARG A 169 -10.32 0.60 -14.80
CA ARG A 169 -10.46 1.42 -16.01
C ARG A 169 -11.61 0.97 -16.87
N ARG A 170 -12.10 1.89 -17.70
CA ARG A 170 -13.06 1.63 -18.77
C ARG A 170 -12.41 1.88 -20.12
N GLU A 171 -12.80 1.11 -21.13
CA GLU A 171 -12.40 1.38 -22.52
C GLU A 171 -13.34 2.42 -23.15
N HIS A 172 -12.77 3.44 -23.78
CA HIS A 172 -13.47 4.43 -24.61
C HIS A 172 -12.95 4.32 -26.05
N LYS A 173 -13.85 4.14 -27.00
CA LYS A 173 -13.49 4.15 -28.43
C LYS A 173 -13.67 5.56 -28.96
N ILE A 174 -12.62 6.08 -29.60
CA ILE A 174 -12.60 7.45 -30.09
C ILE A 174 -13.54 7.59 -31.29
N GLU A 175 -14.53 8.47 -31.13
CA GLU A 175 -15.48 8.82 -32.18
C GLU A 175 -14.97 10.00 -33.04
N THR A 176 -15.61 10.21 -34.19
CA THR A 176 -15.18 11.24 -35.15
C THR A 176 -15.29 12.63 -34.53
N GLY A 177 -14.16 13.35 -34.48
CA GLY A 177 -14.09 14.74 -34.01
C GLY A 177 -13.87 14.90 -32.51
N GLU A 178 -13.72 13.80 -31.75
CA GLU A 178 -13.30 13.88 -30.36
C GLU A 178 -11.81 14.24 -30.24
N THR A 179 -11.48 15.10 -29.28
CA THR A 179 -10.09 15.38 -28.89
C THR A 179 -9.81 14.78 -27.51
N LEU A 180 -8.53 14.61 -27.16
CA LEU A 180 -8.14 14.13 -25.82
C LEU A 180 -8.69 15.04 -24.71
N GLU A 181 -8.68 16.35 -24.92
CA GLU A 181 -9.21 17.33 -23.97
C GLU A 181 -10.71 17.11 -23.76
N PHE A 182 -11.47 16.93 -24.85
CA PHE A 182 -12.90 16.67 -24.77
C PHE A 182 -13.20 15.37 -24.02
N ILE A 183 -12.51 14.28 -24.36
CA ILE A 183 -12.68 12.99 -23.70
C ILE A 183 -12.31 13.10 -22.21
N ALA A 184 -11.18 13.74 -21.89
CA ALA A 184 -10.77 13.94 -20.51
C ALA A 184 -11.82 14.71 -19.71
N GLU A 185 -12.36 15.80 -20.27
CA GLU A 185 -13.42 16.59 -19.64
C GLU A 185 -14.71 15.78 -19.40
N GLN A 186 -15.14 14.97 -20.37
CA GLN A 186 -16.30 14.08 -20.23
C GLN A 186 -16.18 13.13 -19.03
N TYR A 187 -14.97 12.64 -18.76
CA TYR A 187 -14.70 11.72 -17.66
C TYR A 187 -14.17 12.41 -16.38
N GLY A 188 -14.12 13.75 -16.36
CA GLY A 188 -13.64 14.52 -15.21
C GLY A 188 -12.13 14.35 -14.93
N LEU A 189 -11.35 14.06 -15.97
CA LEU A 189 -9.90 13.88 -15.94
C LEU A 189 -9.18 15.07 -16.58
N THR A 190 -7.87 15.14 -16.39
CA THR A 190 -7.01 16.05 -17.18
C THR A 190 -6.49 15.32 -18.41
N ALA A 191 -6.26 16.06 -19.51
CA ALA A 191 -5.64 15.51 -20.71
C ALA A 191 -4.28 14.86 -20.40
N ASP A 192 -3.47 15.49 -19.55
CA ASP A 192 -2.20 14.94 -19.08
C ASP A 192 -2.37 13.61 -18.35
N GLY A 193 -3.37 13.48 -17.47
CA GLY A 193 -3.66 12.24 -16.76
C GLY A 193 -4.07 11.12 -17.71
N LEU A 194 -4.80 11.46 -18.78
CA LEU A 194 -5.22 10.52 -19.81
C LEU A 194 -4.03 10.06 -20.68
N ILE A 195 -3.13 10.98 -21.02
CA ILE A 195 -1.87 10.72 -21.73
C ILE A 195 -0.98 9.78 -20.89
N GLU A 196 -0.81 10.08 -19.61
CA GLU A 196 0.00 9.26 -18.69
C GLU A 196 -0.59 7.85 -18.55
N ALA A 197 -1.91 7.75 -18.36
CA ALA A 197 -2.61 6.47 -18.21
C ALA A 197 -2.45 5.56 -19.44
N ASN A 198 -2.41 6.14 -20.63
CA ASN A 198 -2.31 5.43 -21.91
C ASN A 198 -0.89 5.42 -22.51
N ARG A 199 0.10 6.01 -21.81
CA ARG A 199 1.50 6.15 -22.27
C ARG A 199 1.63 6.78 -23.66
N LEU A 200 0.75 7.73 -23.97
CA LEU A 200 0.77 8.42 -25.26
C LEU A 200 2.02 9.30 -25.35
N GLN A 201 2.73 9.23 -26.48
CA GLN A 201 3.92 10.06 -26.72
C GLN A 201 3.56 11.45 -27.28
N ASN A 202 2.43 11.55 -27.99
CA ASN A 202 1.96 12.80 -28.56
C ASN A 202 0.46 12.97 -28.28
N PRO A 203 0.02 14.09 -27.69
CA PRO A 203 -1.40 14.37 -27.44
C PRO A 203 -2.26 14.34 -28.72
N TYR A 204 -1.70 14.73 -29.87
CA TYR A 204 -2.45 14.89 -31.11
C TYR A 204 -2.41 13.66 -32.03
N SER A 205 -1.82 12.55 -31.58
CA SER A 205 -1.70 11.35 -32.42
C SER A 205 -2.90 10.42 -32.37
N ILE A 206 -3.93 10.73 -31.57
CA ILE A 206 -5.12 9.89 -31.48
C ILE A 206 -5.94 9.91 -32.78
N GLN A 207 -6.41 8.74 -33.20
CA GLN A 207 -7.21 8.58 -34.41
C GLN A 207 -8.58 7.97 -34.10
N MET A 208 -9.53 8.21 -35.00
CA MET A 208 -10.83 7.56 -34.96
C MET A 208 -10.67 6.03 -34.90
N GLY A 209 -11.38 5.39 -33.98
CA GLY A 209 -11.34 3.94 -33.80
C GLY A 209 -10.26 3.45 -32.83
N ASP A 210 -9.33 4.32 -32.41
CA ASP A 210 -8.42 4.00 -31.31
C ASP A 210 -9.20 3.77 -30.02
N THR A 211 -8.65 2.94 -29.13
CA THR A 211 -9.24 2.65 -27.82
C THR A 211 -8.35 3.23 -26.72
N LEU A 212 -8.94 4.03 -25.85
CA LEU A 212 -8.30 4.60 -24.68
C LEU A 212 -8.77 3.88 -23.41
N GLU A 213 -7.83 3.57 -22.52
CA GLU A 213 -8.15 3.17 -21.16
C GLU A 213 -8.36 4.42 -20.29
N ILE A 214 -9.55 4.57 -19.73
CA ILE A 214 -9.96 5.69 -18.90
C ILE A 214 -9.99 5.25 -17.42
N PRO A 215 -9.15 5.84 -16.54
CA PRO A 215 -9.30 5.71 -15.09
C PRO A 215 -10.70 6.11 -14.62
N LEU A 216 -11.41 5.20 -13.94
CA LEU A 216 -12.78 5.49 -13.48
C LEU A 216 -12.83 6.57 -12.38
N SER A 217 -11.76 6.71 -11.61
CA SER A 217 -11.67 7.74 -10.58
C SER A 217 -10.21 8.09 -10.31
N ILE A 218 -9.92 9.40 -10.28
CA ILE A 218 -8.64 9.94 -9.81
C ILE A 218 -8.94 10.83 -8.61
N ILE A 219 -8.40 10.45 -7.45
CA ILE A 219 -8.50 11.19 -6.20
C ILE A 219 -7.12 11.68 -5.85
N ASN A 220 -6.94 13.01 -5.79
CA ASN A 220 -5.71 13.56 -5.26
C ASN A 220 -5.62 13.27 -3.75
N VAL A 221 -4.58 12.54 -3.34
CA VAL A 221 -4.30 12.26 -1.93
C VAL A 221 -3.09 13.09 -1.49
N PRO A 222 -3.28 14.37 -1.13
CA PRO A 222 -2.20 15.17 -0.58
C PRO A 222 -1.88 14.65 0.83
N ILE A 223 -0.62 14.28 1.06
CA ILE A 223 -0.15 14.01 2.42
C ILE A 223 0.66 15.20 2.88
N GLN A 224 0.14 15.85 3.91
CA GLN A 224 0.85 16.92 4.59
C GLN A 224 2.18 16.40 5.14
N PRO A 225 3.30 17.10 4.91
CA PRO A 225 4.58 16.69 5.47
C PRO A 225 4.50 16.60 6.99
N TYR A 226 5.06 15.52 7.55
CA TYR A 226 5.01 15.19 8.99
C TYR A 226 5.62 16.29 9.89
N MET A 227 6.56 17.07 9.36
CA MET A 227 7.21 18.17 10.07
C MET A 227 7.36 19.38 9.14
N PRO A 228 6.47 20.39 9.21
CA PRO A 228 6.64 21.61 8.40
C PRO A 228 7.93 22.38 8.76
N TYR A 229 8.51 22.16 9.95
CA TYR A 229 9.68 22.90 10.44
C TYR A 229 11.03 22.17 10.31
N ARG A 230 11.04 20.89 9.93
CA ARG A 230 12.30 20.15 9.74
C ARG A 230 12.64 20.17 8.26
N GLN A 231 13.31 21.24 7.82
CA GLN A 231 13.88 21.29 6.47
C GLN A 231 14.80 20.08 6.28
N LYS A 232 14.73 19.44 5.10
CA LYS A 232 15.66 18.38 4.72
C LYS A 232 17.09 18.98 4.79
N ILE A 233 17.87 18.51 5.75
CA ILE A 233 19.32 18.78 5.85
C ILE A 233 20.00 18.00 4.73
#